data_AF-A0A660TWN7-F1
#
_entry.id   AF-A0A660TWN7-F1
#
_cell.length_a   1.000
_cell.length_b   1.000
_cell.length_c   1.000
_cell.angle_alpha   90.00
_cell.angle_beta   90.00
_cell.angle_gamma   90.00
#
_symmetry.space_group_name_H-M   'P 1'
#
loop_
_entity.id
_entity.type
_entity.pdbx_description
1 polymer ?
#
loop_
_entity_poly.entity_id
_entity_poly.type
_entity_poly.pdbx_seq_one_letter_code
_entity_poly.pdbx_strand_id
1 'polypeptide(L)'
;MVGVCDTFGARSVELECSYAYIAYITGIVIVDISEPTNPYIISIFETGGYANEVIVSVQYAYIADANNGLVILDISDKKNPVLIGYAFISDATNKEIKIYNISPVYN
;
A
#
# COMPACT_ATOMS: atom_id res chain seq x y z
N MET A 1 -4.87 15.27 -20.66
CA MET A 1 -3.85 14.56 -19.89
C MET A 1 -4.02 15.03 -18.46
N VAL A 2 -4.65 14.20 -17.63
CA VAL A 2 -4.92 14.47 -16.20
C VAL A 2 -3.70 13.94 -15.43
N GLY A 3 -3.33 14.53 -14.29
CA GLY A 3 -2.00 14.52 -13.67
C GLY A 3 -1.19 13.22 -13.76
N VAL A 4 0.12 13.36 -13.97
CA VAL A 4 1.09 12.26 -13.96
C VAL A 4 1.92 12.40 -12.69
N CYS A 5 1.93 11.37 -11.84
CA CYS A 5 2.88 11.24 -10.73
C CYS A 5 3.90 10.16 -11.12
N ASP A 6 5.18 10.49 -11.10
CA ASP A 6 6.24 9.56 -11.48
C ASP A 6 6.41 8.48 -10.40
N THR A 7 5.88 7.28 -10.67
CA THR A 7 6.07 6.11 -9.82
C THR A 7 6.93 5.09 -10.56
N PHE A 8 8.23 5.10 -10.30
CA PHE A 8 9.14 4.10 -10.86
C PHE A 8 8.89 2.74 -10.21
N GLY A 9 8.43 1.75 -10.99
CA GLY A 9 8.27 0.37 -10.53
C GLY A 9 7.03 0.08 -9.68
N ALA A 10 5.97 0.88 -9.83
CA ALA A 10 4.68 0.60 -9.19
C ALA A 10 4.12 -0.78 -9.61
N ARG A 11 3.71 -1.58 -8.63
CA ARG A 11 3.16 -2.94 -8.86
C ARG A 11 1.65 -3.02 -8.64
N SER A 12 1.13 -2.23 -7.72
CA SER A 12 -0.30 -2.15 -7.39
C SER A 12 -0.65 -0.74 -6.92
N VAL A 13 -1.90 -0.34 -7.14
CA VAL A 13 -2.49 0.91 -6.63
C VAL A 13 -3.88 0.64 -6.05
N GLU A 14 -4.11 1.12 -4.84
CA GLU A 14 -5.41 1.09 -4.17
C GLU A 14 -5.85 2.52 -3.81
N LEU A 15 -7.14 2.81 -3.90
CA LEU A 15 -7.69 4.17 -3.70
C LEU A 15 -8.56 4.23 -2.45
N GLU A 16 -8.28 5.19 -1.56
CA GLU A 16 -9.13 5.54 -0.43
C GLU A 16 -9.51 7.03 -0.56
N CYS A 17 -10.74 7.32 -1.00
CA CYS A 17 -11.24 8.68 -1.20
C CYS A 17 -10.28 9.56 -2.03
N SER A 18 -9.49 10.42 -1.38
CA SER A 18 -8.54 11.36 -1.98
C SER A 18 -7.08 10.90 -1.88
N TYR A 19 -6.83 9.63 -1.57
CA TYR A 19 -5.50 9.08 -1.40
C TYR A 19 -5.28 7.85 -2.26
N ALA A 20 -4.09 7.75 -2.85
CA ALA A 20 -3.63 6.56 -3.55
C ALA A 20 -2.49 5.90 -2.76
N TYR A 21 -2.58 4.58 -2.61
CA TYR A 21 -1.57 3.74 -1.96
C TYR A 21 -0.92 2.90 -3.03
N ILE A 22 0.39 3.03 -3.19
CA ILE A 22 1.12 2.45 -4.32
C ILE A 22 2.20 1.53 -3.76
N ALA A 23 2.10 0.24 -4.08
CA ALA A 23 3.19 -0.69 -3.78
C ALA A 23 4.36 -0.41 -4.73
N TYR A 24 5.53 -0.11 -4.15
CA TYR A 24 6.78 0.15 -4.87
C TYR A 24 7.87 -0.85 -4.45
N ILE A 25 9.02 -0.77 -5.12
CA ILE A 25 10.09 -1.78 -5.02
C ILE A 25 10.42 -2.18 -3.58
N THR A 26 10.46 -1.26 -2.62
CA THR A 26 10.88 -1.54 -1.23
C THR A 26 9.82 -1.19 -0.17
N GLY A 27 8.57 -0.91 -0.57
CA GLY A 27 7.52 -0.57 0.38
C GLY A 27 6.24 0.00 -0.23
N ILE A 28 5.60 0.96 0.46
CA ILE A 28 4.45 1.71 -0.08
C ILE A 28 4.64 3.23 -0.13
N VAL A 29 4.09 3.86 -1.16
CA VAL A 29 3.97 5.32 -1.28
C VAL A 29 2.51 5.71 -1.08
N ILE A 30 2.27 6.73 -0.27
CA ILE A 30 0.95 7.35 -0.10
C ILE A 30 0.97 8.69 -0.82
N VAL A 31 0.02 8.87 -1.73
CA VAL A 31 -0.09 10.06 -2.59
C VAL A 31 -1.43 10.74 -2.33
N ASP A 32 -1.40 12.05 -2.11
CA ASP A 32 -2.59 12.88 -2.13
C ASP A 32 -3.02 13.08 -3.59
N ILE A 33 -4.25 12.70 -3.88
CA ILE A 33 -4.89 12.84 -5.19
C ILE A 33 -6.17 13.67 -5.10
N SER A 34 -6.35 14.47 -4.04
CA SER A 34 -7.50 15.36 -3.87
C SER A 34 -7.69 16.31 -5.05
N GLU A 35 -6.56 16.74 -5.63
CA GLU A 35 -6.49 17.52 -6.87
C GLU A 35 -5.87 16.64 -7.97
N PRO A 36 -6.69 16.01 -8.85
CA PRO A 36 -6.20 15.06 -9.85
C PRO A 36 -5.20 15.64 -10.85
N THR A 37 -5.14 16.96 -10.99
CA THR A 37 -4.19 17.66 -11.85
C THR A 37 -2.86 17.97 -11.15
N ASN A 38 -2.79 17.84 -9.83
CA ASN A 38 -1.62 18.14 -9.03
C ASN A 38 -1.44 17.15 -7.85
N PRO A 39 -1.26 15.85 -8.15
CA PRO A 39 -1.00 14.85 -7.12
C PRO A 39 0.38 15.06 -6.47
N TYR A 40 0.51 14.76 -5.18
CA TYR A 40 1.80 14.86 -4.48
C TYR A 40 1.99 13.76 -3.43
N ILE A 41 3.25 13.34 -3.23
CA ILE A 41 3.61 12.31 -2.26
C ILE A 41 3.45 12.88 -0.84
N ILE A 42 2.70 12.18 0.00
CA ILE A 42 2.49 12.50 1.42
C ILE A 42 3.54 11.79 2.27
N SER A 43 3.77 10.51 1.99
CA SER A 43 4.68 9.67 2.76
C SER A 43 5.21 8.50 1.95
N ILE A 44 6.35 7.98 2.37
CA ILE A 44 6.96 6.75 1.88
C ILE A 44 7.23 5.88 3.10
N PHE A 45 6.76 4.64 3.07
CA PHE A 45 7.02 3.65 4.12
C PHE A 45 7.80 2.48 3.53
N GLU A 46 9.05 2.33 3.97
CA GLU A 46 9.93 1.23 3.60
C GLU A 46 9.56 -0.01 4.44
N THR A 47 9.06 -1.07 3.80
CA THR A 47 8.77 -2.34 4.50
C THR A 47 10.04 -3.16 4.74
N GLY A 48 11.15 -2.82 4.08
CA GLY A 48 12.39 -3.59 4.11
C GLY A 48 12.33 -4.86 3.24
N GLY A 49 11.26 -5.04 2.47
CA GLY A 49 11.03 -6.15 1.55
C GLY A 49 10.36 -5.70 0.25
N TYR A 50 10.13 -6.64 -0.66
CA TYR A 50 9.48 -6.33 -1.93
C TYR A 50 7.95 -6.31 -1.81
N ALA A 51 7.38 -5.12 -1.64
CA ALA A 51 5.93 -4.92 -1.70
C ALA A 51 5.42 -5.16 -3.13
N ASN A 52 4.38 -6.00 -3.25
CA ASN A 52 3.77 -6.38 -4.52
C ASN A 52 2.33 -5.90 -4.64
N GLU A 53 1.55 -6.03 -3.57
CA GLU A 53 0.15 -5.64 -3.54
C GLU A 53 -0.13 -4.90 -2.23
N VAL A 54 -1.04 -3.93 -2.31
CA VAL A 54 -1.57 -3.22 -1.15
C VAL A 54 -3.09 -3.22 -1.26
N ILE A 55 -3.76 -3.51 -0.14
CA ILE A 55 -5.19 -3.19 0.03
C ILE A 55 -5.32 -2.33 1.27
N VAL A 56 -6.34 -1.48 1.30
CA VAL A 56 -6.55 -0.54 2.41
C VAL A 56 -7.95 -0.64 2.99
N SER A 57 -8.02 -0.42 4.28
CA SER A 57 -9.21 -0.13 5.05
C SER A 57 -9.09 1.30 5.60
N VAL A 58 -10.11 1.78 6.33
CA VAL A 58 -10.12 3.15 6.87
C VAL A 58 -8.88 3.49 7.71
N GLN A 59 -8.35 2.53 8.47
CA GLN A 59 -7.22 2.74 9.39
C GLN A 59 -6.00 1.89 9.09
N TYR A 60 -6.13 0.85 8.25
CA TYR A 60 -5.04 -0.11 8.04
C TYR A 60 -4.75 -0.34 6.57
N ALA A 61 -3.47 -0.39 6.23
CA ALA A 61 -2.98 -0.92 4.97
C ALA A 61 -2.41 -2.32 5.18
N TYR A 62 -2.77 -3.23 4.29
CA TYR A 62 -2.30 -4.61 4.25
C TYR A 62 -1.44 -4.77 3.01
N ILE A 63 -0.18 -5.14 3.20
CA ILE A 63 0.81 -5.20 2.14
C ILE A 63 1.28 -6.64 1.98
N ALA A 64 1.14 -7.15 0.76
CA ALA A 64 1.77 -8.38 0.33
C ALA A 64 3.24 -8.10 0.03
N ASP A 65 4.12 -8.50 0.94
CA ASP A 65 5.56 -8.31 0.87
C ASP A 65 6.25 -9.67 0.67
N ALA A 66 7.06 -9.80 -0.38
CA ALA A 66 7.69 -11.07 -0.73
C ALA A 66 8.67 -11.60 0.33
N ASN A 67 9.29 -10.71 1.10
CA ASN A 67 10.29 -11.07 2.12
C ASN A 67 9.64 -11.23 3.50
N ASN A 68 8.65 -10.40 3.79
CA ASN A 68 8.02 -10.31 5.11
C ASN A 68 6.70 -11.09 5.22
N GLY A 69 6.13 -11.53 4.10
CA GLY A 69 4.79 -12.12 4.05
C GLY A 69 3.71 -11.04 4.01
N LEU A 70 2.82 -11.01 5.00
CA LEU A 70 1.87 -9.93 5.17
C LEU A 70 2.45 -8.87 6.10
N VAL A 71 2.47 -7.62 5.67
CA VAL A 71 2.82 -6.45 6.50
C VAL A 71 1.55 -5.63 6.75
N ILE A 72 1.33 -5.19 8.00
CA ILE A 72 0.16 -4.41 8.40
C ILE A 72 0.63 -3.07 8.94
N LEU A 73 0.17 -1.99 8.32
CA LEU A 73 0.45 -0.62 8.74
C LEU A 73 -0.83 0.04 9.26
N ASP A 74 -0.72 0.78 10.36
CA ASP A 74 -1.67 1.81 10.75
C ASP A 74 -1.42 3.04 9.88
N ILE A 75 -2.46 3.46 9.16
CA ILE A 75 -2.50 4.61 8.24
C ILE A 75 -3.50 5.68 8.69
N SER A 76 -3.88 5.66 9.97
CA SER A 76 -4.77 6.68 10.56
C SER A 76 -4.18 8.09 10.43
N ASP A 77 -2.86 8.21 10.53
CA ASP A 77 -2.10 9.37 10.07
C ASP A 77 -1.35 9.03 8.77
N LYS A 78 -1.90 9.47 7.64
CA LYS A 78 -1.36 9.25 6.30
C LYS A 78 0.02 9.87 6.08
N LYS A 79 0.46 10.80 6.93
CA LYS A 79 1.82 11.38 6.89
C LYS A 79 2.82 10.53 7.66
N ASN A 80 2.35 9.75 8.63
CA ASN A 80 3.19 8.96 9.52
C ASN A 80 2.64 7.53 9.67
N PRO A 81 2.67 6.70 8.61
CA PRO A 81 2.28 5.30 8.74
C PRO A 81 3.14 4.56 9.78
N VAL A 82 2.51 3.68 10.56
CA VAL A 82 3.19 2.93 11.63
C VAL A 82 3.05 1.44 11.38
N LEU A 83 4.17 0.71 11.41
CA LEU A 83 4.14 -0.75 11.39
C LEU A 83 3.54 -1.29 12.70
N ILE A 84 2.43 -2.02 12.58
CA ILE A 84 1.74 -2.61 13.74
C ILE A 84 1.77 -4.13 13.75
N GLY A 85 2.14 -4.79 12.64
CA GLY A 85 2.27 -6.24 12.62
C GLY A 85 2.81 -6.82 11.32
N TYR A 86 3.23 -8.07 11.41
CA TYR A 86 3.59 -8.91 10.27
C TYR A 86 3.04 -10.33 10.48
N ALA A 87 2.75 -11.02 9.37
CA ALA A 87 2.52 -12.46 9.37
C ALA A 87 3.42 -13.11 8.32
N PHE A 88 4.42 -13.84 8.80
CA PHE A 88 5.35 -14.55 7.93
C PHE A 88 4.64 -15.72 7.24
N ILE A 89 4.77 -15.77 5.91
CA ILE A 89 4.32 -16.90 5.10
C ILE A 89 5.58 -17.55 4.52
N SER A 90 6.06 -18.63 5.15
CA SER A 90 7.39 -19.23 4.89
C SER A 90 7.64 -19.69 3.45
N ASP A 91 6.58 -19.89 2.66
CA ASP A 91 6.65 -20.38 1.27
C ASP A 91 6.35 -19.29 0.23
N ALA A 92 6.20 -18.03 0.65
CA ALA A 92 5.79 -16.94 -0.25
C ALA A 92 6.93 -16.34 -1.07
N THR A 93 8.18 -16.72 -0.80
CA THR A 93 9.38 -16.18 -1.50
C THR A 93 9.37 -16.46 -3.01
N ASN A 94 8.51 -17.36 -3.50
CA ASN A 94 8.29 -17.64 -4.92
C ASN A 94 6.80 -17.63 -5.34
N LYS A 95 5.90 -17.06 -4.53
CA LYS A 95 4.46 -17.01 -4.83
C LYS A 95 3.95 -15.58 -4.69
N GLU A 96 3.22 -15.13 -5.70
CA GLU A 96 2.43 -13.90 -5.65
C GLU A 96 1.46 -14.02 -4.45
N ILE A 97 1.71 -13.27 -3.37
CA ILE A 97 0.75 -13.16 -2.27
C ILE A 97 -0.35 -12.24 -2.78
N LYS A 98 -1.52 -12.82 -3.06
CA LYS A 98 -2.71 -12.05 -3.42
C LYS A 98 -3.55 -11.79 -2.19
N ILE A 99 -3.85 -10.52 -1.91
CA ILE A 99 -4.82 -10.17 -0.88
C ILE A 99 -6.18 -10.03 -1.55
N TYR A 100 -7.07 -10.99 -1.28
CA TYR A 100 -8.42 -10.93 -1.80
C TYR A 100 -9.25 -9.94 -0.98
N ASN A 101 -9.91 -9.00 -1.67
CA ASN A 101 -10.88 -8.10 -1.06
C ASN A 101 -11.93 -8.90 -0.28
N ILE A 102 -11.89 -8.80 1.05
CA ILE A 102 -13.04 -9.09 1.89
C ILE A 102 -13.95 -7.89 1.69
N SER A 103 -15.00 -8.02 0.89
CA SER A 103 -16.01 -6.96 0.76
C SER A 103 -16.39 -6.49 2.16
N PRO A 104 -16.32 -5.17 2.46
CA PRO A 104 -16.81 -4.68 3.73
C PRO A 104 -18.29 -5.07 3.81
N VAL A 105 -18.61 -5.95 4.78
CA VAL A 105 -20.00 -6.19 5.15
C VAL A 105 -20.45 -4.89 5.79
N TYR A 106 -21.19 -4.08 5.04
CA TYR A 106 -21.91 -2.95 5.60
C TYR A 106 -23.13 -3.52 6.31
N ASN A 107 -23.12 -3.47 7.63
CA ASN A 107 -24.26 -3.79 8.49
C ASN A 107 -25.28 -2.66 8.47
#